data_AF-A0A425HT63-F1
#
_entry.id   AF-A0A425HT63-F1
#
_cell.length_a   1.000
_cell.length_b   1.000
_cell.length_c   1.000
_cell.angle_alpha   90.00
_cell.angle_beta   90.00
_cell.angle_gamma   90.00
#
_symmetry.space_group_name_H-M   'P 1'
#
loop_
_entity.id
_entity.type
_entity.pdbx_description
1 polymer ?
#
loop_
_entity_poly.entity_id
_entity_poly.type
_entity_poly.pdbx_seq_one_letter_code
_entity_poly.pdbx_strand_id
1 'polypeptide(L)'
;SRGCTLDEAARDLQICLGDGERCSCADSRGWRGVRGTAPVLAGKYMYEVEILSPGLVRVGWGTRLGKLEIGKDENSFGYGGTGKKSWNGRFEDYGVQFGAGDVVGCLLDRSNPDRGTVSFAVNGRLLGEAFVLPPALRNSALLPAICGKDFDARCRFARLEFPVEGFAPVANLKACDDARCLAGETPGKSSSGVQCLILEPTRDLALQTFNCLKKIGRYLEAPSIRVALCCGGDEREQRGEMAKGPHIVVGTLQKVSSCIHRGVLSVKSLKLLILDEADELVKFDALSEIL
;
A
#
# COMPACT_ATOMS: atom_id res chain seq x y z
N SER A 1 7.20 -12.89 -13.95
CA SER A 1 6.98 -11.60 -13.25
C SER A 1 5.82 -10.90 -13.93
N ARG A 2 4.97 -10.17 -13.18
CA ARG A 2 4.04 -9.22 -13.80
C ARG A 2 4.87 -7.96 -14.08
N GLY A 3 4.96 -7.53 -15.34
CA GLY A 3 5.69 -6.32 -15.72
C GLY A 3 5.16 -5.05 -15.04
N CYS A 4 5.78 -3.91 -15.34
CA CYS A 4 5.34 -2.60 -14.85
C CYS A 4 5.06 -1.68 -16.04
N THR A 5 3.98 -0.93 -15.94
CA THR A 5 3.56 0.12 -16.88
C THR A 5 3.01 1.29 -16.07
N LEU A 6 2.79 2.43 -16.70
CA LEU A 6 1.95 3.50 -16.16
C LEU A 6 0.49 3.01 -16.07
N ASP A 7 -0.19 3.39 -14.99
CA ASP A 7 -1.51 2.89 -14.63
C ASP A 7 -2.60 3.86 -15.09
N GLU A 8 -3.43 3.43 -16.04
CA GLU A 8 -4.59 4.18 -16.53
C GLU A 8 -5.60 4.53 -15.43
N ALA A 9 -5.70 3.69 -14.39
CA ALA A 9 -6.63 3.93 -13.28
C ALA A 9 -6.05 4.85 -12.20
N ALA A 10 -4.73 5.07 -12.19
CA ALA A 10 -4.04 5.87 -11.18
C ALA A 10 -3.31 7.07 -11.80
N ARG A 11 -4.05 7.85 -12.59
CA ARG A 11 -3.58 9.11 -13.21
C ARG A 11 -4.62 10.22 -13.11
N ASP A 12 -4.16 11.46 -13.20
CA ASP A 12 -5.04 12.58 -13.45
C ASP A 12 -5.56 12.53 -14.90
N LEU A 13 -6.78 13.02 -15.12
CA LEU A 13 -7.46 12.94 -16.42
C LEU A 13 -6.68 13.64 -17.55
N GLN A 14 -5.90 14.66 -17.22
CA GLN A 14 -5.09 15.45 -18.15
C GLN A 14 -3.74 14.81 -18.51
N ILE A 15 -3.38 13.69 -17.89
CA ILE A 15 -2.22 12.90 -18.30
C ILE A 15 -2.59 12.09 -19.55
N CYS A 16 -1.85 12.27 -20.63
CA CYS A 16 -1.89 11.41 -21.78
C CYS A 16 -0.86 10.28 -21.61
N LEU A 17 -1.30 9.02 -21.73
CA LEU A 17 -0.41 7.87 -21.72
C LEU A 17 -0.18 7.37 -23.15
N GLY A 18 1.04 6.89 -23.41
CA GLY A 18 1.43 6.30 -24.68
C GLY A 18 1.49 4.77 -24.60
N ASP A 19 2.67 4.23 -24.91
CA ASP A 19 3.03 2.80 -24.95
C ASP A 19 3.11 2.11 -23.57
N GLY A 20 2.46 2.67 -22.54
CA GLY A 20 2.57 2.21 -21.16
C GLY A 20 3.85 2.67 -20.44
N GLU A 21 4.79 3.30 -21.13
CA GLU A 21 6.02 3.86 -20.55
C GLU A 21 6.11 5.38 -20.73
N ARG A 22 5.51 5.95 -21.79
CA ARG A 22 5.45 7.40 -22.00
C ARG A 22 4.22 8.04 -21.33
N CYS A 23 4.42 9.20 -20.70
CA CYS A 23 3.35 10.09 -20.27
C CYS A 23 3.65 11.55 -20.60
N SER A 24 2.62 12.31 -20.92
CA SER A 24 2.72 13.75 -21.14
C SER A 24 1.52 14.50 -20.57
N CYS A 25 1.70 15.80 -20.34
CA CYS A 25 0.64 16.70 -19.92
C CYS A 25 0.94 18.11 -20.43
N ALA A 26 0.05 18.67 -21.25
CA ALA A 26 0.18 20.04 -21.77
C ALA A 26 -0.40 21.12 -20.82
N ASP A 27 -0.98 20.74 -19.67
CA ASP A 27 -1.53 21.70 -18.72
C ASP A 27 -0.41 22.35 -17.90
N SER A 28 -0.20 23.66 -18.11
CA SER A 28 0.79 24.45 -17.36
C SER A 28 0.23 25.03 -16.05
N ARG A 29 -1.11 25.03 -15.86
CA ARG A 29 -1.77 25.70 -14.72
C ARG A 29 -1.65 24.91 -13.43
N GLY A 30 -1.61 23.58 -13.51
CA GLY A 30 -1.63 22.70 -12.34
C GLY A 30 -0.75 21.47 -12.52
N TRP A 31 -0.22 20.95 -11.42
CA TRP A 31 0.49 19.68 -11.45
C TRP A 31 -0.48 18.54 -11.73
N ARG A 32 -0.04 17.58 -12.55
CA ARG A 32 -0.75 16.35 -12.88
C ARG A 32 0.20 15.18 -12.73
N GLY A 33 -0.28 14.06 -12.24
CA GLY A 33 0.56 12.89 -12.00
C GLY A 33 -0.06 11.57 -12.41
N VAL A 34 0.79 10.56 -12.47
CA VAL A 34 0.45 9.17 -12.75
C VAL A 34 1.37 8.24 -11.94
N ARG A 35 0.87 7.06 -11.60
CA ARG A 35 1.63 5.99 -10.97
C ARG A 35 1.92 4.84 -11.93
N GLY A 36 2.98 4.10 -11.62
CA GLY A 36 3.25 2.78 -12.20
C GLY A 36 2.44 1.68 -11.52
N THR A 37 2.42 0.48 -12.12
CA THR A 37 1.60 -0.66 -11.66
C THR A 37 2.33 -1.63 -10.71
N ALA A 38 3.64 -1.50 -10.52
CA ALA A 38 4.44 -2.39 -9.67
C ALA A 38 4.49 -1.91 -8.20
N PRO A 39 3.86 -2.61 -7.25
CA PRO A 39 3.79 -2.21 -5.85
C PRO A 39 4.90 -2.89 -5.04
N VAL A 40 6.04 -2.21 -4.92
CA VAL A 40 7.24 -2.72 -4.26
C VAL A 40 7.06 -2.70 -2.74
N LEU A 41 7.09 -3.87 -2.12
CA LEU A 41 6.91 -4.05 -0.67
C LEU A 41 8.21 -4.36 0.07
N ALA A 42 9.17 -5.02 -0.59
CA ALA A 42 10.47 -5.38 -0.02
C ALA A 42 11.56 -5.36 -1.11
N GLY A 43 12.81 -5.62 -0.74
CA GLY A 43 13.93 -5.74 -1.67
C GLY A 43 14.46 -4.41 -2.22
N LYS A 44 15.30 -4.46 -3.25
CA LYS A 44 15.99 -3.30 -3.84
C LYS A 44 15.61 -3.17 -5.30
N TYR A 45 14.87 -2.11 -5.62
CA TYR A 45 14.33 -1.90 -6.95
C TYR A 45 14.51 -0.47 -7.43
N MET A 46 14.60 -0.31 -8.75
CA MET A 46 14.69 0.99 -9.39
C MET A 46 13.93 1.05 -10.70
N TYR A 47 13.62 2.28 -11.11
CA TYR A 47 13.16 2.61 -12.44
C TYR A 47 13.79 3.95 -12.85
N GLU A 48 13.72 4.29 -14.13
CA GLU A 48 14.26 5.55 -14.63
C GLU A 48 13.18 6.38 -15.31
N VAL A 49 13.39 7.69 -15.35
CA VAL A 49 12.57 8.64 -16.08
C VAL A 49 13.45 9.48 -16.98
N GLU A 50 13.28 9.33 -18.29
CA GLU A 50 13.85 10.20 -19.31
C GLU A 50 12.95 11.42 -19.50
N ILE A 51 13.48 12.63 -19.35
CA ILE A 51 12.74 13.88 -19.51
C ILE A 51 12.81 14.32 -20.98
N LEU A 52 11.66 14.43 -21.64
CA LEU A 52 11.58 14.68 -23.08
C LEU A 52 11.26 16.15 -23.43
N SER A 53 10.77 16.93 -22.47
CA SER A 53 10.43 18.34 -22.66
C SER A 53 10.88 19.21 -21.48
N PRO A 54 11.00 20.54 -21.65
CA PRO A 54 11.54 21.44 -20.62
C PRO A 54 10.54 21.76 -19.47
N GLY A 55 9.40 21.07 -19.42
CA GLY A 55 8.40 21.23 -18.38
C GLY A 55 8.92 20.96 -16.98
N LEU A 56 8.15 21.36 -15.96
CA LEU A 56 8.48 21.05 -14.58
C LEU A 56 8.07 19.62 -14.27
N VAL A 57 9.01 18.82 -13.77
CA VAL A 57 8.79 17.41 -13.42
C VAL A 57 9.25 17.14 -11.99
N ARG A 58 8.51 16.27 -11.30
CA ARG A 58 8.92 15.55 -10.10
C ARG A 58 8.75 14.05 -10.31
N VAL A 59 9.75 13.28 -9.91
CA VAL A 59 9.76 11.82 -9.99
C VAL A 59 9.94 11.22 -8.60
N GLY A 60 9.51 9.98 -8.38
CA GLY A 60 9.77 9.27 -7.14
C GLY A 60 8.75 8.17 -6.85
N TRP A 61 8.32 8.08 -5.59
CA TRP A 61 7.56 6.93 -5.12
C TRP A 61 6.32 7.38 -4.36
N GLY A 62 5.23 6.63 -4.46
CA GLY A 62 4.04 6.89 -3.65
C GLY A 62 3.23 5.63 -3.37
N THR A 63 2.48 5.63 -2.27
CA THR A 63 1.48 4.59 -1.99
C THR A 63 0.26 4.74 -2.90
N ARG A 64 -0.68 3.78 -2.92
CA ARG A 64 -1.91 3.92 -3.72
C ARG A 64 -2.82 5.03 -3.21
N LEU A 65 -2.80 5.33 -1.91
CA LEU A 65 -3.66 6.35 -1.29
C LEU A 65 -3.08 7.77 -1.32
N GLY A 66 -1.80 7.93 -1.66
CA GLY A 66 -1.21 9.28 -1.76
C GLY A 66 -1.85 10.12 -2.87
N LYS A 67 -1.53 11.40 -2.89
CA LYS A 67 -1.79 12.30 -4.01
C LYS A 67 -0.94 11.92 -5.22
N LEU A 68 -1.47 12.17 -6.41
CA LEU A 68 -0.74 12.03 -7.67
C LEU A 68 0.29 13.15 -7.85
N GLU A 69 0.02 14.34 -7.30
CA GLU A 69 1.05 15.37 -7.11
C GLU A 69 2.00 14.96 -5.97
N ILE A 70 2.96 14.09 -6.27
CA ILE A 70 3.88 13.49 -5.29
C ILE A 70 4.66 14.53 -4.47
N GLY A 71 4.93 14.21 -3.20
CA GLY A 71 5.64 15.08 -2.25
C GLY A 71 4.76 16.13 -1.57
N LYS A 72 3.45 16.19 -1.90
CA LYS A 72 2.46 17.11 -1.27
C LYS A 72 1.67 16.49 -0.11
N ASP A 73 2.00 15.28 0.26
CA ASP A 73 1.46 14.58 1.41
C ASP A 73 2.50 13.64 2.03
N GLU A 74 2.13 12.99 3.12
CA GLU A 74 2.99 12.05 3.85
C GLU A 74 3.19 10.71 3.14
N ASN A 75 2.42 10.43 2.09
CA ASN A 75 2.31 9.13 1.41
C ASN A 75 3.15 9.03 0.12
N SER A 76 3.92 10.07 -0.20
CA SER A 76 4.68 10.14 -1.44
C SER A 76 5.95 10.98 -1.32
N PHE A 77 7.00 10.55 -2.02
CA PHE A 77 8.32 11.15 -2.04
C PHE A 77 8.64 11.61 -3.46
N GLY A 78 9.06 12.87 -3.62
CA GLY A 78 9.39 13.44 -4.92
C GLY A 78 10.79 14.03 -4.97
N TYR A 79 11.40 14.01 -6.16
CA TYR A 79 12.59 14.77 -6.51
C TYR A 79 12.32 15.52 -7.80
N GLY A 80 12.49 16.84 -7.77
CA GLY A 80 12.12 17.75 -8.86
C GLY A 80 13.31 18.34 -9.60
N GLY A 81 13.08 18.74 -10.85
CA GLY A 81 14.11 19.26 -11.76
C GLY A 81 14.88 20.48 -11.25
N THR A 82 14.33 21.20 -10.26
CA THR A 82 14.98 22.33 -9.60
C THR A 82 16.01 21.94 -8.52
N GLY A 83 16.36 20.66 -8.41
CA GLY A 83 17.32 20.17 -7.41
C GLY A 83 16.76 20.14 -6.00
N LYS A 84 15.49 19.77 -5.88
CA LYS A 84 14.79 19.72 -4.59
C LYS A 84 14.09 18.40 -4.37
N LYS A 85 14.26 17.82 -3.19
CA LYS A 85 13.45 16.71 -2.71
C LYS A 85 12.21 17.26 -2.00
N SER A 86 11.09 16.55 -2.10
CA SER A 86 9.82 16.95 -1.51
C SER A 86 9.08 15.81 -0.81
N TRP A 87 8.61 16.06 0.41
CA TRP A 87 7.79 15.14 1.20
C TRP A 87 6.90 15.94 2.16
N ASN A 88 5.65 15.53 2.31
CA ASN A 88 4.66 16.16 3.19
C ASN A 88 4.53 17.69 3.01
N GLY A 89 4.55 18.13 1.74
CA GLY A 89 4.43 19.54 1.37
C GLY A 89 5.68 20.39 1.60
N ARG A 90 6.77 19.81 2.15
CA ARG A 90 8.06 20.47 2.33
C ARG A 90 8.96 20.21 1.13
N PHE A 91 9.78 21.20 0.79
CA PHE A 91 10.70 21.18 -0.34
C PHE A 91 12.07 21.63 0.13
N GLU A 92 13.08 20.80 -0.03
CA GLU A 92 14.43 20.99 0.50
C GLU A 92 15.46 20.76 -0.61
N ASP A 93 16.56 21.50 -0.59
CA ASP A 93 17.65 21.32 -1.55
C ASP A 93 18.25 19.92 -1.44
N TYR A 94 18.44 19.28 -2.58
CA TYR A 94 18.95 17.92 -2.68
C TYR A 94 19.45 17.62 -4.09
N GLY A 95 20.63 17.00 -4.18
CA GLY A 95 21.16 16.54 -5.46
C GLY A 95 21.54 17.69 -6.39
N VAL A 96 21.19 17.56 -7.66
CA VAL A 96 21.49 18.52 -8.73
C VAL A 96 20.21 18.92 -9.48
N GLN A 97 20.29 19.94 -10.35
CA GLN A 97 19.20 20.23 -11.28
C GLN A 97 19.19 19.23 -12.43
N PHE A 98 18.01 18.99 -13.00
CA PHE A 98 17.83 18.17 -14.20
C PHE A 98 16.69 18.72 -15.06
N GLY A 99 16.71 18.43 -16.35
CA GLY A 99 15.70 18.88 -17.32
C GLY A 99 15.65 18.01 -18.57
N ALA A 100 15.15 18.58 -19.67
CA ALA A 100 15.01 17.88 -20.95
C ALA A 100 16.35 17.26 -21.40
N GLY A 101 16.32 15.98 -21.75
CA GLY A 101 17.48 15.18 -22.14
C GLY A 101 18.13 14.40 -20.99
N ASP A 102 17.84 14.73 -19.73
CA ASP A 102 18.37 13.99 -18.58
C ASP A 102 17.54 12.74 -18.27
N VAL A 103 18.22 11.73 -17.70
CA VAL A 103 17.61 10.50 -17.18
C VAL A 103 17.77 10.47 -15.66
N VAL A 104 16.63 10.38 -14.95
CA VAL A 104 16.59 10.33 -13.49
C VAL A 104 16.29 8.92 -13.01
N GLY A 105 17.24 8.29 -12.33
CA GLY A 105 17.06 7.01 -11.65
C GLY A 105 16.37 7.21 -10.30
N CYS A 106 15.31 6.44 -10.05
CA CYS A 106 14.54 6.44 -8.82
C CYS A 106 14.75 5.11 -8.10
N LEU A 107 15.42 5.12 -6.94
CA LEU A 107 15.84 3.92 -6.23
C LEU A 107 15.07 3.77 -4.92
N LEU A 108 14.64 2.53 -4.63
CA LEU A 108 13.99 2.14 -3.39
C LEU A 108 14.71 0.93 -2.79
N ASP A 109 15.30 1.12 -1.61
CA ASP A 109 15.91 0.04 -0.83
C ASP A 109 15.02 -0.29 0.36
N ARG A 110 14.48 -1.51 0.37
CA ARG A 110 13.73 -2.11 1.48
C ARG A 110 14.26 -3.52 1.77
N SER A 111 15.57 -3.71 1.58
CA SER A 111 16.23 -4.97 1.92
C SER A 111 16.33 -5.19 3.43
N ASN A 112 16.38 -4.10 4.21
CA ASN A 112 16.31 -4.13 5.66
C ASN A 112 14.86 -3.87 6.11
N PRO A 113 14.22 -4.80 6.85
CA PRO A 113 12.84 -4.64 7.31
C PRO A 113 12.63 -3.45 8.27
N ASP A 114 13.68 -3.03 8.98
CA ASP A 114 13.63 -1.92 9.94
C ASP A 114 13.97 -0.56 9.32
N ARG A 115 14.53 -0.56 8.10
CA ARG A 115 15.02 0.66 7.44
C ARG A 115 14.86 0.58 5.93
N GLY A 116 13.89 1.31 5.41
CA GLY A 116 13.76 1.57 3.98
C GLY A 116 14.27 2.96 3.60
N THR A 117 14.83 3.11 2.40
CA THR A 117 15.33 4.39 1.89
C THR A 117 14.93 4.65 0.45
N VAL A 118 14.76 5.92 0.11
CA VAL A 118 14.59 6.42 -1.25
C VAL A 118 15.80 7.25 -1.60
N SER A 119 16.39 6.99 -2.77
CA SER A 119 17.55 7.70 -3.31
C SER A 119 17.34 7.98 -4.80
N PHE A 120 18.11 8.91 -5.34
CA PHE A 120 18.02 9.27 -6.76
C PHE A 120 19.40 9.30 -7.43
N ALA A 121 19.39 9.11 -8.75
CA ALA A 121 20.54 9.32 -9.63
C ALA A 121 20.15 10.23 -10.78
N VAL A 122 21.10 11.01 -11.31
CA VAL A 122 20.91 11.76 -12.56
C VAL A 122 22.03 11.36 -13.51
N ASN A 123 21.68 10.87 -14.69
CA ASN A 123 22.60 10.37 -15.72
C ASN A 123 23.65 9.38 -15.15
N GLY A 124 23.17 8.42 -14.35
CA GLY A 124 23.98 7.41 -13.68
C GLY A 124 24.75 7.87 -12.43
N ARG A 125 24.79 9.18 -12.13
CA ARG A 125 25.44 9.68 -10.91
C ARG A 125 24.48 9.59 -9.71
N LEU A 126 24.78 8.72 -8.75
CA LEU A 126 24.08 8.65 -7.47
C LEU A 126 24.22 9.95 -6.68
N LEU A 127 23.11 10.40 -6.09
CA LEU A 127 23.02 11.69 -5.37
C LEU A 127 23.00 11.53 -3.84
N GLY A 128 23.06 10.29 -3.35
CA GLY A 128 22.96 9.96 -1.93
C GLY A 128 21.52 9.70 -1.49
N GLU A 129 21.35 9.50 -0.18
CA GLU A 129 20.05 9.19 0.42
C GLU A 129 19.16 10.44 0.45
N ALA A 130 17.97 10.36 -0.14
CA ALA A 130 17.00 11.46 -0.12
C ALA A 130 16.08 11.37 1.10
N PHE A 131 15.57 10.16 1.38
CA PHE A 131 14.60 9.91 2.44
C PHE A 131 14.86 8.57 3.13
N VAL A 132 14.66 8.55 4.45
CA VAL A 132 14.38 7.33 5.21
C VAL A 132 12.87 7.19 5.29
N LEU A 133 12.34 6.00 5.01
CA LEU A 133 10.91 5.75 5.10
C LEU A 133 10.43 5.89 6.56
N PRO A 134 9.37 6.67 6.82
CA PRO A 134 8.80 6.78 8.15
C PRO A 134 8.19 5.43 8.58
N PRO A 135 8.11 5.14 9.90
CA PRO A 135 7.53 3.90 10.41
C PRO A 135 6.16 3.56 9.82
N ALA A 136 5.31 4.57 9.61
CA ALA A 136 3.97 4.43 9.06
C ALA A 136 3.92 3.82 7.64
N LEU A 137 5.00 3.94 6.85
CA LEU A 137 5.06 3.44 5.47
C LEU A 137 5.88 2.16 5.33
N ARG A 138 6.45 1.62 6.43
CA ARG A 138 7.32 0.43 6.38
C ARG A 138 6.65 -0.81 5.84
N ASN A 139 5.32 -0.90 5.93
CA ASN A 139 4.53 -2.02 5.41
C ASN A 139 3.62 -1.62 4.25
N SER A 140 3.68 -0.37 3.79
CA SER A 140 2.92 0.10 2.63
C SER A 140 3.73 -0.15 1.37
N ALA A 141 3.11 -0.66 0.31
CA ALA A 141 3.78 -0.81 -0.97
C ALA A 141 3.99 0.56 -1.62
N LEU A 142 5.17 0.77 -2.21
CA LEU A 142 5.48 1.98 -2.96
C LEU A 142 5.51 1.68 -4.45
N LEU A 143 4.82 2.52 -5.21
CA LEU A 143 4.72 2.44 -6.66
C LEU A 143 5.58 3.54 -7.29
N PRO A 144 6.19 3.28 -8.47
CA PRO A 144 6.79 4.33 -9.29
C PRO A 144 5.80 5.47 -9.51
N ALA A 145 6.27 6.71 -9.49
CA ALA A 145 5.41 7.86 -9.67
C ALA A 145 6.11 9.02 -10.37
N ILE A 146 5.33 9.78 -11.13
CA ILE A 146 5.77 11.00 -11.80
C ILE A 146 4.63 12.02 -11.79
N CYS A 147 4.95 13.28 -11.57
CA CYS A 147 4.04 14.39 -11.79
C CYS A 147 4.75 15.58 -12.43
N GLY A 148 4.00 16.43 -13.12
CA GLY A 148 4.58 17.58 -13.79
C GLY A 148 3.57 18.63 -14.23
N LYS A 149 4.11 19.68 -14.85
CA LYS A 149 3.40 20.75 -15.56
C LYS A 149 4.04 20.92 -16.93
N ASP A 150 3.22 20.93 -17.97
CA ASP A 150 3.68 21.11 -19.36
C ASP A 150 4.87 20.19 -19.74
N PHE A 151 4.74 18.89 -19.43
CA PHE A 151 5.83 17.93 -19.48
C PHE A 151 5.58 16.76 -20.44
N ASP A 152 6.65 16.16 -20.92
CA ASP A 152 6.69 14.88 -21.64
C ASP A 152 7.85 14.07 -21.06
N ALA A 153 7.61 12.81 -20.73
CA ALA A 153 8.60 11.95 -20.10
C ALA A 153 8.36 10.48 -20.45
N ARG A 154 9.42 9.69 -20.39
CA ARG A 154 9.36 8.23 -20.55
C ARG A 154 9.90 7.52 -19.31
N CYS A 155 9.08 6.67 -18.71
CA CYS A 155 9.44 5.82 -17.59
C CYS A 155 9.97 4.48 -18.10
N ARG A 156 11.23 4.14 -17.78
CA ARG A 156 11.84 2.84 -18.09
C ARG A 156 11.70 1.93 -16.88
N PHE A 157 10.90 0.87 -17.02
CA PHE A 157 10.68 -0.07 -15.91
C PHE A 157 11.49 -1.36 -16.00
N ALA A 158 11.94 -1.72 -17.21
CA ALA A 158 12.65 -2.98 -17.48
C ALA A 158 14.07 -2.76 -17.99
N ARG A 159 14.22 -2.05 -19.11
CA ARG A 159 15.52 -1.77 -19.74
C ARG A 159 16.02 -0.41 -19.27
N LEU A 160 16.90 -0.43 -18.27
CA LEU A 160 17.52 0.76 -17.70
C LEU A 160 18.71 1.20 -18.56
N GLU A 161 18.88 2.50 -18.69
CA GLU A 161 19.99 3.15 -19.38
C GLU A 161 21.22 3.28 -18.45
N PHE A 162 20.98 3.58 -17.18
CA PHE A 162 21.99 3.70 -16.13
C PHE A 162 21.69 2.77 -14.95
N PRO A 163 21.81 1.44 -15.12
CA PRO A 163 21.55 0.49 -14.05
C PRO A 163 22.49 0.71 -12.85
N VAL A 164 21.94 0.62 -11.64
CA VAL A 164 22.71 0.74 -10.40
C VAL A 164 22.90 -0.64 -9.77
N GLU A 165 24.15 -0.96 -9.43
CA GLU A 165 24.52 -2.23 -8.82
C GLU A 165 23.68 -2.52 -7.56
N GLY A 166 23.15 -3.74 -7.47
CA GLY A 166 22.31 -4.18 -6.36
C GLY A 166 20.84 -3.74 -6.42
N PHE A 167 20.42 -2.99 -7.44
CA PHE A 167 19.02 -2.63 -7.67
C PHE A 167 18.49 -3.30 -8.95
N ALA A 168 17.40 -4.06 -8.81
CA ALA A 168 16.74 -4.67 -9.96
C ALA A 168 15.75 -3.69 -10.62
N PRO A 169 15.50 -3.77 -11.94
CA PRO A 169 14.40 -3.03 -12.56
C PRO A 169 13.05 -3.43 -11.94
N VAL A 170 12.17 -2.46 -11.67
CA VAL A 170 10.84 -2.73 -11.08
C VAL A 170 9.95 -3.65 -11.92
N ALA A 171 10.17 -3.76 -13.23
CA ALA A 171 9.47 -4.75 -14.06
C ALA A 171 9.83 -6.21 -13.72
N ASN A 172 10.96 -6.41 -13.02
CA ASN A 172 11.45 -7.70 -12.55
C ASN A 172 11.15 -7.94 -11.06
N LEU A 173 10.10 -7.28 -10.53
CA LEU A 173 9.65 -7.46 -9.16
C LEU A 173 9.40 -8.94 -8.83
N LYS A 174 10.10 -9.44 -7.81
CA LYS A 174 9.98 -10.82 -7.32
C LYS A 174 8.64 -11.01 -6.60
N ALA A 175 8.08 -12.22 -6.66
CA ALA A 175 6.80 -12.51 -6.01
C ALA A 175 6.81 -12.28 -4.49
N CYS A 176 7.93 -12.53 -3.80
CA CYS A 176 8.06 -12.25 -2.36
C CYS A 176 8.09 -10.76 -2.01
N ASP A 177 8.44 -9.92 -3.00
CA ASP A 177 8.59 -8.47 -2.84
C ASP A 177 7.39 -7.70 -3.42
N ASP A 178 6.46 -8.42 -4.05
CA ASP A 178 5.27 -7.89 -4.72
C ASP A 178 4.06 -7.91 -3.78
N ALA A 179 3.52 -6.74 -3.43
CA ALA A 179 2.35 -6.65 -2.57
C ALA A 179 1.12 -7.37 -3.17
N ARG A 180 1.05 -7.56 -4.49
CA ARG A 180 -0.02 -8.33 -5.16
C ARG A 180 0.04 -9.82 -4.83
N CYS A 181 1.23 -10.33 -4.49
CA CYS A 181 1.47 -11.73 -4.18
C CYS A 181 1.30 -12.05 -2.69
N LEU A 182 1.68 -11.13 -1.79
CA LEU A 182 1.32 -11.25 -0.36
C LEU A 182 -0.17 -11.05 -0.11
N ALA A 183 -0.86 -10.36 -1.02
CA ALA A 183 -2.31 -10.30 -1.06
C ALA A 183 -2.98 -11.64 -1.38
N GLY A 184 -2.22 -12.72 -1.63
CA GLY A 184 -2.68 -14.10 -1.45
C GLY A 184 -4.04 -14.44 -2.04
N GLU A 185 -4.43 -13.79 -3.13
CA GLU A 185 -5.57 -14.14 -3.96
C GLU A 185 -5.05 -14.25 -5.40
N THR A 186 -4.70 -15.47 -5.79
CA THR A 186 -5.15 -15.93 -7.10
C THR A 186 -6.64 -15.61 -7.20
N PRO A 187 -7.14 -15.00 -8.29
CA PRO A 187 -8.57 -14.72 -8.49
C PRO A 187 -9.35 -16.03 -8.67
N GLY A 188 -9.48 -16.80 -7.58
CA GLY A 188 -10.04 -18.15 -7.58
C GLY A 188 -9.99 -18.92 -6.25
N LYS A 189 -9.19 -18.54 -5.25
CA LYS A 189 -9.27 -19.15 -3.89
C LYS A 189 -8.83 -18.16 -2.81
N SER A 190 -9.74 -17.28 -2.38
CA SER A 190 -9.65 -16.71 -1.05
C SER A 190 -9.82 -17.86 -0.05
N SER A 191 -9.03 -17.91 1.03
CA SER A 191 -9.44 -18.74 2.19
C SER A 191 -10.66 -18.06 2.79
N SER A 192 -11.83 -18.37 2.24
CA SER A 192 -13.11 -17.84 2.68
C SER A 192 -13.36 -18.33 4.11
N GLY A 193 -13.32 -17.43 5.08
CA GLY A 193 -13.67 -17.76 6.45
C GLY A 193 -13.00 -16.87 7.49
N VAL A 194 -13.54 -16.94 8.70
CA VAL A 194 -13.03 -16.23 9.87
C VAL A 194 -11.72 -16.89 10.31
N GLN A 195 -10.64 -16.11 10.38
CA GLN A 195 -9.29 -16.54 10.71
C GLN A 195 -8.88 -16.16 12.14
N CYS A 196 -9.46 -15.07 12.65
CA CYS A 196 -9.28 -14.61 14.01
C CYS A 196 -10.63 -14.34 14.67
N LEU A 197 -10.79 -14.83 15.89
CA LEU A 197 -11.93 -14.57 16.75
C LEU A 197 -11.42 -13.90 18.02
N ILE A 198 -11.95 -12.74 18.35
CA ILE A 198 -11.65 -11.99 19.57
C ILE A 198 -12.90 -11.99 20.44
N LEU A 199 -12.81 -12.64 21.60
CA LEU A 199 -13.87 -12.70 22.58
C LEU A 199 -13.66 -11.65 23.66
N GLU A 200 -14.70 -10.89 23.90
CA GLU A 200 -14.71 -9.71 24.76
C GLU A 200 -15.81 -9.89 25.82
N PRO A 201 -15.58 -9.50 27.09
CA PRO A 201 -16.52 -9.80 28.17
C PRO A 201 -17.78 -8.95 28.10
N THR A 202 -17.73 -7.77 27.48
CA THR A 202 -18.88 -6.86 27.34
C THR A 202 -19.05 -6.34 25.92
N ARG A 203 -20.28 -5.89 25.62
CA ARG A 203 -20.62 -5.29 24.31
C ARG A 203 -19.81 -4.03 24.03
N ASP A 204 -19.60 -3.19 25.05
CA ASP A 204 -18.91 -1.92 24.89
C ASP A 204 -17.43 -2.12 24.58
N LEU A 205 -16.78 -3.09 25.23
CA LEU A 205 -15.40 -3.47 24.94
C LEU A 205 -15.26 -4.05 23.52
N ALA A 206 -16.16 -4.96 23.14
CA ALA A 206 -16.21 -5.49 21.78
C ALA A 206 -16.32 -4.39 20.71
N LEU A 207 -17.15 -3.38 20.95
CA LEU A 207 -17.31 -2.24 20.04
C LEU A 207 -16.04 -1.37 19.98
N GLN A 208 -15.36 -1.17 21.10
CA GLN A 208 -14.09 -0.43 21.15
C GLN A 208 -13.00 -1.15 20.36
N THR A 209 -12.79 -2.45 20.61
CA THR A 209 -11.84 -3.29 19.90
C THR A 209 -12.14 -3.32 18.39
N PHE A 210 -13.41 -3.51 18.02
CA PHE A 210 -13.84 -3.46 16.63
C PHE A 210 -13.51 -2.12 15.94
N ASN A 211 -13.80 -1.00 16.59
CA ASN A 211 -13.51 0.33 16.05
C ASN A 211 -12.00 0.58 15.93
N CYS A 212 -11.20 0.07 16.87
CA CYS A 212 -9.74 0.10 16.79
C CYS A 212 -9.25 -0.68 15.56
N LEU A 213 -9.72 -1.91 15.37
CA LEU A 213 -9.36 -2.72 14.20
C LEU A 213 -9.81 -2.08 12.88
N LYS A 214 -10.98 -1.44 12.83
CA LYS A 214 -11.43 -0.67 11.66
C LYS A 214 -10.50 0.50 11.35
N LYS A 215 -9.97 1.19 12.38
CA LYS A 215 -8.99 2.28 12.20
C LYS A 215 -7.67 1.73 11.66
N ILE A 216 -7.15 0.64 12.24
CA ILE A 216 -5.92 -0.02 11.79
C ILE A 216 -6.07 -0.52 10.34
N GLY A 217 -7.21 -1.14 10.02
CA GLY A 217 -7.50 -1.66 8.69
C GLY A 217 -7.46 -0.61 7.57
N ARG A 218 -7.61 0.69 7.89
CA ARG A 218 -7.46 1.78 6.90
C ARG A 218 -6.03 1.94 6.40
N TYR A 219 -5.04 1.49 7.18
CA TYR A 219 -3.62 1.57 6.84
C TYR A 219 -3.07 0.28 6.22
N LEU A 220 -3.88 -0.78 6.14
CA LEU A 220 -3.51 -2.08 5.60
C LEU A 220 -4.21 -2.28 4.25
N GLU A 221 -3.55 -1.84 3.17
CA GLU A 221 -4.09 -1.92 1.81
C GLU A 221 -3.99 -3.34 1.22
N ALA A 222 -2.99 -4.12 1.62
CA ALA A 222 -2.77 -5.49 1.14
C ALA A 222 -2.02 -6.33 2.18
N PRO A 223 -2.67 -7.33 2.82
CA PRO A 223 -4.07 -7.71 2.65
C PRO A 223 -5.03 -6.73 3.34
N SER A 224 -6.14 -6.40 2.68
CA SER A 224 -7.22 -5.63 3.30
C SER A 224 -7.91 -6.48 4.38
N ILE A 225 -8.01 -5.95 5.60
CA ILE A 225 -8.62 -6.68 6.72
C ILE A 225 -10.11 -6.36 6.81
N ARG A 226 -10.95 -7.39 6.64
CA ARG A 226 -12.40 -7.31 6.89
C ARG A 226 -12.68 -7.73 8.32
N VAL A 227 -13.35 -6.86 9.07
CA VAL A 227 -13.69 -7.07 10.48
C VAL A 227 -15.19 -6.96 10.63
N ALA A 228 -15.79 -7.88 11.38
CA ALA A 228 -17.20 -7.89 11.76
C ALA A 228 -17.37 -7.88 13.29
N LEU A 229 -18.50 -7.33 13.74
CA LEU A 229 -18.86 -7.22 15.14
C LEU A 229 -20.04 -8.15 15.46
N CYS A 230 -19.84 -9.07 16.39
CA CYS A 230 -20.80 -10.07 16.82
C CYS A 230 -21.19 -9.84 18.29
N CYS A 231 -21.80 -8.69 18.57
CA CYS A 231 -22.30 -8.34 19.90
C CYS A 231 -23.73 -7.79 19.81
N GLY A 232 -24.71 -8.54 20.34
CA GLY A 232 -26.13 -8.16 20.23
C GLY A 232 -26.66 -8.11 18.79
N GLY A 233 -27.77 -7.39 18.57
CA GLY A 233 -28.42 -7.27 17.25
C GLY A 233 -29.27 -8.48 16.86
N ASP A 234 -30.14 -8.27 15.86
CA ASP A 234 -30.99 -9.34 15.34
C ASP A 234 -30.18 -10.34 14.48
N GLU A 235 -30.75 -11.50 14.21
CA GLU A 235 -30.05 -12.55 13.46
C GLU A 235 -29.80 -12.16 11.99
N ARG A 236 -30.68 -11.33 11.42
CA ARG A 236 -30.60 -10.92 10.01
C ARG A 236 -29.40 -10.02 9.77
N GLU A 237 -29.18 -9.07 10.67
CA GLU A 237 -28.02 -8.18 10.67
C GLU A 237 -26.72 -9.00 10.80
N GLN A 238 -26.67 -9.94 11.75
CA GLN A 238 -25.49 -10.78 11.96
C GLN A 238 -25.19 -11.67 10.75
N ARG A 239 -26.21 -12.27 10.13
CA ARG A 239 -26.03 -13.01 8.87
C ARG A 239 -25.51 -12.10 7.75
N GLY A 240 -26.00 -10.87 7.67
CA GLY A 240 -25.52 -9.87 6.72
C GLY A 240 -24.04 -9.53 6.91
N GLU A 241 -23.60 -9.32 8.15
CA GLU A 241 -22.18 -9.05 8.45
C GLU A 241 -21.28 -10.26 8.19
N MET A 242 -21.70 -11.47 8.56
CA MET A 242 -20.93 -12.69 8.30
C MET A 242 -20.87 -13.03 6.80
N ALA A 243 -21.92 -12.72 6.03
CA ALA A 243 -21.94 -12.91 4.58
C ALA A 243 -20.93 -12.03 3.83
N LYS A 244 -20.44 -10.93 4.44
CA LYS A 244 -19.34 -10.11 3.89
C LYS A 244 -17.97 -10.81 3.98
N GLY A 245 -17.92 -12.02 4.54
CA GLY A 245 -16.70 -12.82 4.67
C GLY A 245 -15.62 -12.14 5.50
N PRO A 246 -15.89 -11.79 6.78
CA PRO A 246 -14.90 -11.18 7.65
C PRO A 246 -13.70 -12.11 7.89
N HIS A 247 -12.51 -11.52 7.97
CA HIS A 247 -11.29 -12.22 8.40
C HIS A 247 -11.21 -12.29 9.93
N ILE A 248 -11.66 -11.22 10.59
CA ILE A 248 -11.66 -11.08 12.05
C ILE A 248 -13.09 -10.86 12.52
N VAL A 249 -13.52 -11.62 13.52
CA VAL A 249 -14.76 -11.37 14.24
C VAL A 249 -14.42 -10.96 15.67
N VAL A 250 -14.99 -9.85 16.12
CA VAL A 250 -14.95 -9.42 17.53
C VAL A 250 -16.34 -9.60 18.10
N GLY A 251 -16.50 -10.20 19.26
CA GLY A 251 -17.84 -10.41 19.81
C GLY A 251 -17.86 -10.85 21.27
N THR A 252 -19.06 -10.88 21.85
CA THR A 252 -19.26 -11.40 23.21
C THR A 252 -19.49 -12.91 23.18
N LEU A 253 -18.98 -13.61 24.18
CA LEU A 253 -18.98 -15.07 24.25
C LEU A 253 -20.36 -15.69 23.94
N GLN A 254 -21.41 -15.24 24.62
CA GLN A 254 -22.77 -15.76 24.45
C GLN A 254 -23.29 -15.56 23.02
N LYS A 255 -23.04 -14.40 22.41
CA LYS A 255 -23.54 -14.09 21.06
C LYS A 255 -22.78 -14.89 20.02
N VAL A 256 -21.47 -14.99 20.17
CA VAL A 256 -20.60 -15.78 19.30
C VAL A 256 -20.97 -17.27 19.37
N SER A 257 -21.09 -17.85 20.57
CA SER A 257 -21.53 -19.25 20.74
C SER A 257 -22.90 -19.48 20.07
N SER A 258 -23.88 -18.59 20.27
CA SER A 258 -25.17 -18.69 19.59
C SER A 258 -25.06 -18.61 18.07
N CYS A 259 -24.18 -17.77 17.52
CA CYS A 259 -23.99 -17.66 16.07
C CYS A 259 -23.29 -18.91 15.49
N ILE A 260 -22.39 -19.54 16.23
CA ILE A 260 -21.75 -20.79 15.84
C ILE A 260 -22.76 -21.94 15.82
N HIS A 261 -23.49 -22.14 16.92
CA HIS A 261 -24.50 -23.20 17.04
C HIS A 261 -25.60 -23.13 15.97
N ARG A 262 -25.98 -21.92 15.57
CA ARG A 262 -27.00 -21.68 14.53
C ARG A 262 -26.45 -21.69 13.10
N GLY A 263 -25.14 -21.92 12.93
CA GLY A 263 -24.48 -21.91 11.62
C GLY A 263 -24.41 -20.53 10.95
N VAL A 264 -24.60 -19.45 11.71
CA VAL A 264 -24.42 -18.07 11.23
C VAL A 264 -22.93 -17.73 11.09
N LEU A 265 -22.11 -18.26 12.00
CA LEU A 265 -20.67 -18.06 12.04
C LEU A 265 -19.96 -19.41 11.91
N SER A 266 -19.11 -19.56 10.91
CA SER A 266 -18.25 -20.74 10.73
C SER A 266 -16.84 -20.45 11.25
N VAL A 267 -16.37 -21.29 12.17
CA VAL A 267 -15.00 -21.23 12.74
C VAL A 267 -14.04 -22.25 12.13
N LYS A 268 -14.42 -22.92 11.02
CA LYS A 268 -13.59 -23.96 10.37
C LYS A 268 -12.22 -23.47 9.90
N SER A 269 -12.08 -22.17 9.63
CA SER A 269 -10.86 -21.53 9.14
C SER A 269 -10.09 -20.78 10.23
N LEU A 270 -10.52 -20.92 11.50
CA LEU A 270 -9.97 -20.18 12.63
C LEU A 270 -8.53 -20.62 12.89
N LYS A 271 -7.61 -19.65 12.98
CA LYS A 271 -6.19 -19.86 13.25
C LYS A 271 -5.76 -19.25 14.59
N LEU A 272 -6.48 -18.23 15.03
CA LEU A 272 -6.19 -17.47 16.23
C LEU A 272 -7.49 -17.21 17.00
N LEU A 273 -7.49 -17.58 18.28
CA LEU A 273 -8.51 -17.21 19.24
C LEU A 273 -7.86 -16.31 20.29
N ILE A 274 -8.45 -15.13 20.50
CA ILE A 274 -8.02 -14.17 21.53
C ILE A 274 -9.14 -14.09 22.57
N LEU A 275 -8.79 -14.28 23.83
CA LEU A 275 -9.68 -14.13 24.97
C LEU A 275 -9.22 -12.89 25.74
N ASP A 276 -9.96 -11.81 25.66
CA ASP A 276 -9.69 -10.62 26.47
C ASP A 276 -10.36 -10.76 27.84
N GLU A 277 -9.65 -10.39 28.91
CA GLU A 277 -10.08 -10.61 30.31
C GLU A 277 -10.57 -12.05 30.54
N ALA A 278 -9.69 -13.02 30.25
CA ALA A 278 -10.02 -14.44 30.25
C ALA A 278 -10.60 -14.94 31.59
N ASP A 279 -10.21 -14.34 32.70
CA ASP A 279 -10.74 -14.62 34.04
C ASP A 279 -12.23 -14.27 34.18
N GLU A 280 -12.70 -13.20 33.54
CA GLU A 280 -14.12 -12.88 33.44
C GLU A 280 -14.86 -13.81 32.48
N LEU A 281 -14.21 -14.23 31.40
CA LEU A 281 -14.81 -15.14 30.42
C LEU A 281 -14.95 -16.58 30.94
N VAL A 282 -14.01 -17.07 31.76
CA VAL A 282 -14.01 -18.44 32.34
C VAL A 282 -15.15 -18.67 33.33
N LYS A 283 -15.82 -17.61 33.80
CA LYS A 283 -17.04 -17.73 34.61
C LYS A 283 -18.25 -18.24 33.82
N PHE A 284 -18.14 -18.37 32.49
CA PHE A 284 -19.20 -18.84 31.61
C PHE A 284 -18.89 -20.25 31.09
N ASP A 285 -19.81 -21.19 31.31
CA ASP A 285 -19.70 -22.58 30.83
C ASP A 285 -19.55 -22.69 29.29
N ALA A 286 -20.02 -21.67 28.56
CA ALA A 286 -20.03 -21.62 27.09
C ALA A 286 -18.64 -21.55 26.42
N LEU A 287 -17.55 -21.30 27.16
CA LEU A 287 -16.20 -21.35 26.61
C LEU A 287 -15.80 -22.77 26.17
N SER A 288 -16.27 -23.78 26.90
CA SER A 288 -16.02 -25.20 26.58
C SER A 288 -16.65 -25.65 25.26
N GLU A 289 -17.62 -24.87 24.73
CA GLU A 289 -18.30 -25.16 23.48
C GLU A 289 -17.59 -24.56 22.26
N ILE A 290 -16.68 -23.60 22.47
CA ILE A 290 -15.92 -22.92 21.42
C ILE A 290 -14.52 -23.54 21.24
N LEU A 291 -13.91 -24.00 22.34
CA LEU A 291 -12.61 -24.69 22.38
C LEU A 291 -12.72 -26.15 21.92
#